data_AF-A0AAU5KPU7-F1
#
_entry.id   AF-A0AAU5KPU7-F1
#
_cell.length_a   1.000
_cell.length_b   1.000
_cell.length_c   1.000
_cell.angle_alpha   90.00
_cell.angle_beta   90.00
_cell.angle_gamma   90.00
#
_symmetry.space_group_name_H-M   'P 1'
#
loop_
_entity.id
_entity.type
_entity.pdbx_description
1 polymer ?
#
loop_
_entity_poly.entity_id
_entity_poly.type
_entity_poly.pdbx_seq_one_letter_code
_entity_poly.pdbx_strand_id
1 'polypeptide(L)'
;MTDAHADRPNIRRHLDCEDCHAGPDRENIRITAVERDLSLTEIWHSPQCPTYTIERILLEASAERVKEQEAWAKEAFPAAQGRLREAAAALPAGTPADPFAAALLELVQAQADDTGRFVTLPTWAEILDRHFPPTAPA
;
A
#
# COMPACT_ATOMS: atom_id res chain seq x y z
N MET A 1 -33.88 -0.55 -17.64
CA MET A 1 -33.32 -1.53 -16.70
C MET A 1 -31.82 -1.53 -16.93
N THR A 2 -31.08 -0.80 -16.10
CA THR A 2 -29.62 -0.77 -16.14
C THR A 2 -29.10 -2.02 -15.45
N ASP A 3 -28.33 -2.79 -16.22
CA ASP A 3 -27.75 -4.07 -15.81
C ASP A 3 -26.69 -3.80 -14.72
N ALA A 4 -27.03 -4.12 -13.47
CA ALA A 4 -26.19 -3.86 -12.29
C ALA A 4 -25.01 -4.84 -12.16
N HIS A 5 -24.68 -5.58 -13.22
CA HIS A 5 -23.66 -6.62 -13.19
C HIS A 5 -22.30 -6.23 -13.80
N ALA A 6 -22.17 -5.03 -14.37
CA ALA A 6 -20.96 -4.66 -15.13
C ALA A 6 -19.75 -4.22 -14.28
N ASP A 7 -19.87 -4.11 -12.95
CA ASP A 7 -18.80 -3.53 -12.10
C ASP A 7 -18.31 -4.48 -10.99
N ARG A 8 -18.59 -5.78 -11.12
CA ARG A 8 -18.05 -6.76 -10.17
C ARG A 8 -16.61 -7.10 -10.55
N PRO A 9 -15.63 -6.91 -9.65
CA PRO A 9 -14.27 -7.33 -9.91
C PRO A 9 -14.26 -8.84 -10.17
N ASN A 10 -13.39 -9.29 -11.06
CA ASN A 10 -13.35 -10.66 -11.55
C ASN A 10 -12.89 -11.61 -10.43
N ILE A 11 -13.85 -12.14 -9.66
CA ILE A 11 -13.61 -13.06 -8.54
C ILE A 11 -13.05 -14.34 -9.12
N ARG A 12 -11.76 -14.61 -8.89
CA ARG A 12 -11.08 -15.79 -9.45
C ARG A 12 -11.42 -17.07 -8.70
N ARG A 13 -11.85 -17.00 -7.42
CA ARG A 13 -12.06 -18.20 -6.61
C ARG A 13 -13.09 -17.97 -5.50
N HIS A 14 -14.20 -18.72 -5.57
CA HIS A 14 -15.06 -18.96 -4.43
C HIS A 14 -14.51 -20.15 -3.65
N LEU A 15 -14.38 -20.00 -2.34
CA LEU A 15 -13.91 -21.02 -1.44
C LEU A 15 -15.01 -21.30 -0.41
N ASP A 16 -15.40 -22.57 -0.30
CA ASP A 16 -16.34 -22.99 0.73
C ASP A 16 -15.60 -23.05 2.07
N CYS A 17 -16.18 -22.47 3.12
CA CYS A 17 -15.65 -22.64 4.47
C CYS A 17 -15.77 -24.11 4.89
N GLU A 18 -14.66 -24.74 5.29
CA GLU A 18 -14.64 -26.16 5.66
C GLU A 18 -15.47 -26.50 6.91
N ASP A 19 -15.72 -25.51 7.79
CA ASP A 19 -16.45 -25.73 9.04
C ASP A 19 -17.97 -25.61 8.90
N CYS A 20 -18.45 -24.68 8.07
CA CYS A 20 -19.88 -24.37 7.97
C CYS A 20 -20.47 -24.61 6.58
N HIS A 21 -19.63 -24.81 5.56
CA HIS A 21 -20.01 -25.03 4.17
C HIS A 21 -21.06 -24.03 3.66
N ALA A 22 -21.04 -22.81 4.20
CA ALA A 22 -21.97 -21.77 3.81
C ALA A 22 -21.66 -21.31 2.40
N GLY A 23 -22.71 -21.18 1.59
CA GLY A 23 -22.61 -20.67 0.23
C GLY A 23 -23.09 -19.23 0.09
N PRO A 24 -23.12 -18.69 -1.14
CA PRO A 24 -23.64 -17.36 -1.44
C PRO A 24 -25.13 -17.23 -1.07
N ASP A 25 -25.40 -16.60 0.07
CA ASP A 25 -26.75 -16.28 0.54
C ASP A 25 -26.73 -14.91 1.25
N ARG A 26 -27.88 -14.22 1.27
CA ARG A 26 -27.99 -12.90 1.92
C ARG A 26 -27.86 -12.95 3.44
N GLU A 27 -28.18 -14.08 4.05
CA GLU A 27 -28.06 -14.30 5.48
C GLU A 27 -26.65 -14.74 5.89
N ASN A 28 -25.84 -15.15 4.92
CA ASN A 28 -24.45 -15.55 5.13
C ASN A 28 -23.51 -14.35 5.02
N ILE A 29 -22.42 -14.44 5.76
CA ILE A 29 -21.39 -13.41 5.83
C ILE A 29 -20.33 -13.72 4.79
N ARG A 30 -20.01 -12.71 3.97
CA ARG A 30 -18.96 -12.81 2.96
C ARG A 30 -17.70 -12.11 3.42
N ILE A 31 -16.59 -12.83 3.42
CA ILE A 31 -15.24 -12.25 3.55
C ILE A 31 -14.62 -12.24 2.16
N THR A 32 -14.16 -11.06 1.73
CA THR A 32 -13.42 -10.87 0.49
C THR A 32 -12.00 -10.49 0.85
N ALA A 33 -11.03 -11.25 0.35
CA ALA A 33 -9.61 -10.92 0.47
C ALA A 33 -9.01 -10.62 -0.90
N VAL A 34 -8.07 -9.67 -0.92
CA VAL A 34 -7.23 -9.37 -2.08
C VAL A 34 -5.90 -10.09 -1.88
N GLU A 35 -5.60 -11.01 -2.77
CA GLU A 35 -4.33 -11.73 -2.81
C GLU A 35 -3.21 -10.86 -3.36
N ARG A 36 -1.96 -11.29 -3.15
CA ARG A 36 -0.77 -10.56 -3.62
C ARG A 36 -0.71 -10.36 -5.13
N ASP A 37 -1.30 -11.28 -5.90
CA ASP A 37 -1.42 -11.18 -7.37
C ASP A 37 -2.62 -10.31 -7.81
N LEU A 38 -3.23 -9.59 -6.86
CA LEU A 38 -4.45 -8.80 -7.02
C LEU A 38 -5.69 -9.63 -7.36
N SER A 39 -5.62 -10.96 -7.23
CA SER A 39 -6.82 -11.78 -7.34
C SER A 39 -7.71 -11.62 -6.11
N LEU A 40 -9.02 -11.80 -6.32
CA LEU A 40 -9.98 -11.80 -5.24
C LEU A 40 -10.40 -13.22 -4.89
N THR A 41 -10.33 -13.53 -3.60
CA THR A 41 -10.91 -14.73 -3.02
C THR A 41 -12.12 -14.34 -2.17
N GLU A 42 -13.21 -15.08 -2.33
CA GLU A 42 -14.41 -14.93 -1.50
C GLU A 42 -14.65 -16.21 -0.71
N ILE A 43 -14.85 -16.07 0.60
CA ILE A 43 -15.28 -17.14 1.50
C ILE A 43 -16.61 -16.72 2.13
N TRP A 44 -17.55 -17.65 2.20
CA TRP A 44 -18.86 -17.45 2.81
C TRP A 44 -18.96 -18.23 4.13
N HIS A 45 -19.57 -17.60 5.12
CA HIS A 45 -19.76 -18.18 6.44
C HIS A 45 -21.20 -18.03 6.92
N SER A 46 -21.70 -19.03 7.65
CA SER A 46 -22.91 -18.83 8.45
C SER A 46 -22.59 -17.91 9.64
N PRO A 47 -23.58 -17.16 10.17
CA PRO A 47 -23.33 -16.24 11.30
C PRO A 47 -22.80 -16.92 12.57
N GLN A 48 -23.00 -18.23 12.72
CA GLN A 48 -22.53 -19.03 13.87
C GLN A 48 -21.24 -19.79 13.59
N CYS A 49 -20.58 -19.57 12.45
CA CYS A 49 -19.35 -20.28 12.10
C CYS A 49 -18.19 -19.91 13.06
N PRO A 50 -17.52 -20.91 13.68
CA PRO A 50 -16.38 -20.64 14.55
C PRO A 50 -15.18 -20.07 13.78
N THR A 51 -14.89 -20.58 12.57
CA THR A 51 -13.85 -20.03 11.70
C THR A 51 -14.11 -18.56 11.37
N TYR A 52 -15.34 -18.17 11.03
CA TYR A 52 -15.68 -16.75 10.83
C TYR A 52 -15.34 -15.88 12.04
N THR A 53 -15.66 -16.37 13.23
CA THR A 53 -15.38 -15.63 14.47
C THR A 53 -13.88 -15.38 14.63
N ILE A 54 -13.06 -16.39 14.35
CA ILE A 54 -11.59 -16.28 14.40
C ILE A 54 -11.09 -15.31 13.33
N GLU A 55 -11.53 -15.47 12.08
CA GLU A 55 -11.13 -14.61 10.97
C GLU A 55 -11.48 -13.15 11.21
N ARG A 56 -12.68 -12.87 11.75
CA ARG A 56 -13.08 -11.52 12.14
C ARG A 56 -12.12 -10.91 13.18
N ILE A 57 -11.79 -11.66 14.24
CA ILE A 57 -10.84 -11.19 15.26
C ILE A 57 -9.48 -10.87 14.64
N LEU A 58 -8.98 -11.74 13.76
CA LEU A 58 -7.70 -11.53 13.09
C LEU A 58 -7.72 -10.33 12.14
N LEU A 59 -8.82 -10.14 11.40
CA LEU A 59 -9.01 -8.99 10.52
C LEU A 59 -9.06 -7.68 11.30
N GLU A 60 -9.86 -7.61 12.37
CA GLU A 60 -9.98 -6.43 13.23
C GLU A 60 -8.64 -6.08 13.88
N ALA A 61 -7.94 -7.07 14.44
CA ALA A 61 -6.62 -6.86 15.03
C ALA A 61 -5.58 -6.42 13.98
N SER A 62 -5.67 -6.93 12.75
CA SER A 62 -4.78 -6.52 11.66
C SER A 62 -5.07 -5.09 11.20
N ALA A 63 -6.35 -4.74 11.07
CA ALA A 63 -6.76 -3.38 10.72
C ALA A 63 -6.30 -2.37 11.78
N GLU A 64 -6.38 -2.72 13.06
CA GLU A 64 -5.90 -1.84 14.13
C GLU A 64 -4.38 -1.65 14.07
N ARG A 65 -3.60 -2.71 13.88
CA ARG A 65 -2.15 -2.60 13.70
C ARG A 65 -1.77 -1.71 12.51
N VAL A 66 -2.51 -1.79 11.40
CA VAL A 66 -2.27 -0.92 10.23
C VAL A 66 -2.53 0.55 10.59
N LYS A 67 -3.63 0.84 11.30
CA LYS A 67 -3.92 2.22 11.76
C LYS A 67 -2.87 2.75 12.72
N GLU A 68 -2.44 1.94 13.69
CA GLU A 68 -1.39 2.31 14.64
C GLU A 68 -0.08 2.60 13.91
N GLN A 69 0.31 1.75 12.96
CA GLN A 69 1.51 1.94 12.14
C GLN A 69 1.42 3.19 11.27
N GLU A 70 0.27 3.45 10.67
CA GLU A 70 0.05 4.65 9.85
C GLU A 70 0.07 5.93 10.70
N ALA A 71 -0.54 5.91 11.88
CA ALA A 71 -0.52 7.02 12.83
C ALA A 71 0.92 7.31 13.29
N TRP A 72 1.66 6.28 13.71
CA TRP A 72 3.07 6.40 14.05
C TRP A 72 3.89 6.98 12.89
N ALA A 73 3.68 6.51 11.66
CA ALA A 73 4.42 6.99 10.50
C ALA A 73 4.15 8.48 10.24
N LYS A 74 2.90 8.93 10.33
CA LYS A 74 2.53 10.35 10.17
C LYS A 74 3.20 11.25 11.20
N GLU A 75 3.30 10.79 12.44
CA GLU A 75 3.98 11.53 13.51
C GLU A 75 5.51 11.52 13.37
N ALA A 76 6.10 10.37 13.02
CA ALA A 76 7.54 10.18 12.97
C ALA A 76 8.20 10.73 11.70
N PHE A 77 7.48 10.74 10.57
CA PHE A 77 8.04 11.05 9.27
C PHE A 77 8.64 12.46 9.15
N PRO A 78 8.00 13.56 9.63
CA PRO A 78 8.59 14.90 9.54
C PRO A 78 9.95 15.00 10.26
N ALA A 79 10.08 14.39 11.44
CA ALA A 79 11.34 14.36 12.18
C ALA A 79 12.41 13.52 11.47
N ALA A 80 12.02 12.39 10.86
CA ALA A 80 12.92 11.57 10.06
C ALA A 80 13.43 12.31 8.80
N GLN A 81 12.53 13.02 8.10
CA GLN A 81 12.88 13.88 6.97
C GLN A 81 13.85 14.99 7.40
N GLY A 82 13.64 15.62 8.56
CA GLY A 82 14.55 16.62 9.11
C GLY A 82 15.97 16.08 9.29
N ARG A 83 16.13 14.92 9.93
CA ARG A 83 17.43 14.26 10.11
C ARG A 83 18.10 13.91 8.78
N LEU A 84 17.33 13.51 7.76
CA LEU A 84 17.86 13.26 6.43
C LEU A 84 18.41 14.55 5.78
N ARG A 85 17.68 15.67 5.88
CA ARG A 85 18.14 16.97 5.36
C ARG A 85 19.42 17.43 6.05
N GLU A 86 19.50 17.28 7.37
CA GLU A 86 20.70 17.60 8.14
C GLU A 86 21.89 16.73 7.71
N ALA A 87 21.69 15.43 7.55
CA ALA A 87 22.72 14.51 7.08
C ALA A 87 23.21 14.84 5.66
N ALA A 88 22.28 15.18 4.75
CA ALA A 88 22.63 15.59 3.40
C ALA A 88 23.40 16.92 3.37
N ALA A 89 23.02 17.89 4.21
CA ALA A 89 23.71 19.17 4.33
C ALA A 89 25.14 19.05 4.92
N ALA A 90 25.42 17.96 5.64
CA ALA A 90 26.74 17.67 6.19
C ALA A 90 27.69 16.99 5.18
N LEU A 91 27.19 16.58 4.01
CA LEU A 91 28.04 15.99 2.97
C LEU A 91 28.98 17.05 2.37
N PRO A 92 30.24 16.70 2.06
CA PRO A 92 31.12 17.60 1.35
C PRO A 92 30.53 17.93 -0.03
N ALA A 93 30.53 19.20 -0.40
CA ALA A 93 30.08 19.62 -1.73
C ALA A 93 31.08 19.20 -2.82
N GLY A 94 30.56 18.96 -4.03
CA GLY A 94 31.35 18.57 -5.19
C GLY A 94 31.73 17.09 -5.20
N THR A 95 31.05 16.26 -4.41
CA THR A 95 31.32 14.83 -4.38
C THR A 95 30.44 14.09 -5.39
N PRO A 96 30.86 12.89 -5.84
CA PRO A 96 29.99 12.03 -6.64
C PRO A 96 28.68 11.62 -5.94
N ALA A 97 28.56 11.83 -4.62
CA ALA A 97 27.35 11.56 -3.86
C ALA A 97 26.29 12.66 -3.97
N ASP A 98 26.66 13.87 -4.42
CA ASP A 98 25.78 15.02 -4.53
C ASP A 98 24.47 14.72 -5.30
N PRO A 99 24.48 14.14 -6.52
CA PRO A 99 23.24 13.83 -7.24
C PRO A 99 22.36 12.78 -6.52
N PHE A 100 22.97 11.85 -5.78
CA PHE A 100 22.23 10.86 -5.00
C PHE A 100 21.50 11.50 -3.80
N ALA A 101 22.22 12.35 -3.07
CA ALA A 101 21.64 13.08 -1.94
C ALA A 101 20.52 14.00 -2.41
N ALA A 102 20.73 14.73 -3.51
CA ALA A 102 19.72 15.61 -4.10
C ALA A 102 18.46 14.85 -4.57
N ALA A 103 18.63 13.74 -5.31
CA ALA A 103 17.52 12.91 -5.75
C ALA A 103 16.73 12.31 -4.59
N LEU A 104 17.42 11.79 -3.56
CA LEU A 104 16.77 11.23 -2.39
C LEU A 104 15.99 12.28 -1.61
N LEU A 105 16.55 13.48 -1.42
CA LEU A 105 15.85 14.59 -0.77
C LEU A 105 14.59 14.99 -1.53
N GLU A 106 14.65 15.02 -2.86
CA GLU A 106 13.51 15.38 -3.70
C GLU A 106 12.41 14.31 -3.65
N LEU A 107 12.76 13.03 -3.68
CA LEU A 107 11.80 11.93 -3.51
C LEU A 107 11.11 11.96 -2.15
N VAL A 108 11.89 12.18 -1.09
CA VAL A 108 11.35 12.29 0.27
C VAL A 108 10.49 13.54 0.40
N GLN A 109 10.82 14.63 -0.29
CA GLN A 109 9.96 15.82 -0.35
C GLN A 109 8.66 15.52 -1.08
N ALA A 110 8.71 14.89 -2.26
CA ALA A 110 7.51 14.52 -3.01
C ALA A 110 6.57 13.62 -2.20
N GLN A 111 7.13 12.70 -1.40
CA GLN A 111 6.35 11.87 -0.47
C GLN A 111 5.79 12.68 0.71
N ALA A 112 6.49 13.74 1.15
CA ALA A 112 6.03 14.63 2.22
C ALA A 112 4.89 15.54 1.78
N ASP A 113 4.87 15.96 0.52
CA ASP A 113 3.84 16.83 -0.03
C ASP A 113 2.46 16.14 -0.06
N ASP A 114 2.43 14.81 -0.19
CA ASP A 114 1.24 13.99 -0.01
C ASP A 114 1.59 12.63 0.64
N THR A 115 1.54 12.58 1.97
CA THR A 115 1.80 11.34 2.73
C THR A 115 0.74 10.25 2.53
N GLY A 116 -0.40 10.58 1.89
CA GLY A 116 -1.48 9.64 1.60
C GLY A 116 -1.33 8.94 0.26
N ARG A 117 -0.33 9.31 -0.56
CA ARG A 117 -0.09 8.73 -1.89
C ARG A 117 1.34 8.28 -2.05
N PHE A 118 1.53 7.21 -2.82
CA PHE A 118 2.86 6.81 -3.25
C PHE A 118 3.39 7.78 -4.29
N VAL A 119 4.70 8.06 -4.24
CA VAL A 119 5.41 8.71 -5.35
C VAL A 119 5.28 7.84 -6.61
N THR A 120 4.68 8.40 -7.65
CA THR A 120 4.34 7.65 -8.88
C THR A 120 5.54 7.46 -9.81
N LEU A 121 5.47 6.47 -10.70
CA LEU A 121 6.55 6.18 -11.66
C LEU A 121 6.95 7.39 -12.53
N PRO A 122 6.03 8.23 -13.06
CA PRO A 122 6.41 9.46 -13.75
C PRO A 122 7.24 10.41 -12.88
N THR A 123 6.84 10.63 -11.63
CA THR A 123 7.59 11.47 -10.69
C THR A 123 8.98 10.90 -10.41
N TRP A 124 9.09 9.58 -10.25
CA TRP A 124 10.38 8.90 -10.15
C TRP A 124 11.27 9.17 -11.36
N ALA A 125 10.74 8.99 -12.58
CA ALA A 125 11.49 9.20 -13.81
C ALA A 125 11.98 10.64 -13.94
N GLU A 126 11.11 11.62 -13.67
CA GLU A 126 11.46 13.05 -13.73
C GLU A 126 12.58 13.43 -12.75
N ILE A 127 12.52 12.92 -11.51
CA ILE A 127 13.55 13.18 -10.50
C ILE A 127 14.86 12.51 -10.92
N LEU A 128 14.82 11.25 -11.36
CA LEU A 128 16.02 10.53 -11.76
C LEU A 128 16.69 11.17 -12.98
N ASP A 129 15.94 11.56 -14.01
CA ASP A 129 16.50 12.21 -15.20
C ASP A 129 17.15 13.56 -14.88
N ARG A 130 16.63 14.30 -13.88
CA ARG A 130 17.20 15.58 -13.46
C ARG A 130 18.57 15.43 -12.80
N HIS A 131 18.72 14.42 -11.94
CA HIS A 131 19.96 14.21 -11.15
C HIS A 131 20.94 13.25 -11.83
N PHE A 132 20.46 12.41 -12.75
CA PHE A 132 21.23 11.42 -13.51
C PHE A 132 20.87 11.52 -15.00
N PRO A 133 21.20 12.64 -15.67
CA PRO A 133 20.82 12.84 -17.05
C PRO A 133 21.43 11.75 -17.95
N PRO A 134 20.72 11.32 -19.00
CA PRO A 134 21.25 10.32 -19.92
C PRO A 134 22.57 10.83 -20.50
N THR A 135 23.59 9.97 -20.50
CA THR A 135 24.82 10.25 -21.23
C THR A 135 24.44 10.45 -22.70
N ALA A 136 24.87 11.57 -23.30
CA ALA A 136 24.59 11.84 -24.71
C ALA A 136 24.95 10.62 -25.57
N PRO A 137 24.15 10.29 -26.60
CA PRO A 137 24.46 9.16 -27.46
C PRO A 137 25.85 9.39 -28.09
N ALA A 138 26.69 8.36 -27.99
CA ALA A 138 27.99 8.29 -28.67
C ALA A 138 27.82 8.22 -30.20
#